data_AF-A0A0F9TZP7-F1
#
_entry.id   AF-A0A0F9TZP7-F1
#
_cell.length_a   1.000
_cell.length_b   1.000
_cell.length_c   1.000
_cell.angle_alpha   90.00
_cell.angle_beta   90.00
_cell.angle_gamma   90.00
#
_symmetry.space_group_name_H-M   'P 1'
#
loop_
_entity.id
_entity.type
_entity.pdbx_description
1 polymer ?
#
loop_
_entity_poly.entity_id
_entity_poly.type
_entity_poly.pdbx_seq_one_letter_code
_entity_poly.pdbx_strand_id
1 'polypeptide(L)'
;MIIKIIDSTDITIESILMDSLGEKVEFTNGCSLILVDDDGLFWGTSPYGLDWACNSHEGWVESVFKWLSYWNDDRDESGVLISDEGTF
;
A
#
# COMPACT_ATOMS: atom_id res chain seq x y z
N MET A 1 12.45 -10.86 12.88
CA MET A 1 11.35 -10.50 11.97
C MET A 1 11.98 -10.10 10.67
N ILE A 2 11.82 -10.89 9.60
CA ILE A 2 12.32 -10.54 8.27
C ILE A 2 11.28 -9.59 7.68
N ILE A 3 11.66 -8.35 7.40
CA ILE A 3 10.78 -7.42 6.69
C ILE A 3 10.92 -7.75 5.21
N LYS A 4 9.85 -8.25 4.60
CA LYS A 4 9.77 -8.46 3.16
C LYS A 4 9.39 -7.12 2.52
N ILE A 5 10.36 -6.51 1.83
CA ILE A 5 10.13 -5.32 1.02
C ILE A 5 9.72 -5.79 -0.37
N ILE A 6 8.51 -5.44 -0.80
CA ILE A 6 7.95 -5.77 -2.11
C ILE A 6 8.02 -4.55 -3.03
N ASP A 7 8.34 -4.77 -4.30
CA ASP A 7 8.20 -3.72 -5.32
C ASP A 7 6.72 -3.43 -5.57
N SER A 8 6.27 -2.20 -5.29
CA SER A 8 4.87 -1.77 -5.48
C SER A 8 4.43 -1.74 -6.95
N THR A 9 5.37 -1.91 -7.89
CA THR A 9 5.11 -1.96 -9.33
C THR A 9 5.24 -3.37 -9.92
N ASP A 10 5.48 -4.39 -9.10
CA ASP A 10 5.62 -5.78 -9.55
C ASP A 10 4.33 -6.27 -10.23
N ILE A 11 4.46 -6.83 -11.43
CA ILE A 11 3.33 -7.38 -12.19
C ILE A 11 2.65 -8.56 -11.48
N THR A 12 3.34 -9.20 -10.55
CA THR A 12 2.86 -10.35 -9.78
C THR A 12 2.30 -9.95 -8.41
N ILE A 13 2.16 -8.65 -8.12
CA ILE A 13 1.79 -8.14 -6.79
C ILE A 13 0.55 -8.78 -6.20
N GLU A 14 -0.47 -9.10 -7.01
CA GLU A 14 -1.67 -9.81 -6.53
C GLU A 14 -1.35 -11.16 -5.89
N SER A 15 -0.50 -11.96 -6.54
CA SER A 15 -0.07 -13.26 -5.99
C SER A 15 0.77 -13.09 -4.73
N ILE A 16 1.65 -12.08 -4.71
CA ILE A 16 2.49 -11.81 -3.55
C ILE A 16 1.63 -11.37 -2.35
N LEU A 17 0.59 -10.56 -2.58
CA LEU A 17 -0.36 -10.15 -1.55
C LEU A 17 -1.10 -11.35 -0.96
N MET A 18 -1.59 -12.26 -1.80
CA MET A 18 -2.25 -13.50 -1.35
C MET A 18 -1.32 -14.37 -0.51
N ASP A 19 -0.07 -14.52 -0.93
CA ASP A 19 0.95 -15.31 -0.22
C ASP A 19 1.39 -14.67 1.10
N SER A 20 1.13 -13.37 1.28
CA SER A 20 1.54 -12.60 2.47
C SER A 20 0.38 -12.38 3.46
N LEU A 21 -0.74 -13.09 3.30
CA LEU A 21 -1.84 -13.08 4.28
C LEU A 21 -1.34 -13.54 5.67
N GLY A 22 -1.74 -12.79 6.69
CA GLY A 22 -1.27 -12.99 8.07
C GLY A 22 0.06 -12.30 8.39
N GLU A 23 0.64 -11.55 7.45
CA GLU A 23 1.93 -10.87 7.63
C GLU A 23 1.82 -9.34 7.58
N LYS A 24 2.88 -8.68 8.06
CA LYS A 24 3.15 -7.25 7.78
C LYS A 24 4.09 -7.17 6.58
N VAL A 25 3.73 -6.32 5.63
CA VAL A 25 4.43 -6.14 4.37
C VAL A 25 4.82 -4.67 4.19
N GLU A 26 6.02 -4.41 3.67
CA GLU A 26 6.48 -3.07 3.33
C GLU A 26 6.74 -2.98 1.83
N PHE A 27 6.54 -1.79 1.25
CA PHE A 27 6.61 -1.57 -0.19
C PHE A 27 7.69 -0.54 -0.55
N THR A 28 8.22 -0.64 -1.77
CA THR A 28 9.26 0.28 -2.29
C THR A 28 8.80 1.73 -2.40
N ASN A 29 7.50 1.98 -2.55
CA ASN A 29 6.93 3.34 -2.54
C ASN A 29 6.77 3.93 -1.12
N GLY A 30 7.18 3.21 -0.07
CA GLY A 30 7.09 3.65 1.32
C GLY A 30 5.78 3.27 2.03
N CYS A 31 4.81 2.68 1.33
CA CYS A 31 3.63 2.13 1.97
C CYS A 31 3.95 0.91 2.83
N SER A 32 3.10 0.65 3.82
CA SER A 32 3.08 -0.64 4.52
C SER A 32 1.66 -1.16 4.70
N LEU A 33 1.51 -2.48 4.78
CA LEU A 33 0.23 -3.16 5.01
C LEU A 33 0.37 -4.16 6.15
N ILE A 34 -0.70 -4.29 6.92
CA ILE A 34 -0.92 -5.36 7.89
C ILE A 34 -2.05 -6.20 7.32
N LEU A 35 -1.69 -7.33 6.69
CA LEU A 35 -2.63 -8.28 6.08
C LEU A 35 -3.11 -9.31 7.10
N VAL A 36 -3.28 -8.87 8.35
CA VAL A 36 -3.87 -9.66 9.44
C VAL A 36 -5.30 -9.16 9.61
N ASP A 37 -6.27 -10.07 9.57
CA ASP A 37 -7.67 -9.72 9.78
C ASP A 37 -7.84 -9.16 11.20
N ASP A 38 -8.26 -7.90 11.27
CA ASP A 38 -8.58 -7.20 12.51
C ASP A 38 -10.02 -6.68 12.41
N ASP A 39 -10.95 -7.41 13.00
CA ASP A 39 -12.40 -7.16 12.92
C ASP A 39 -12.91 -6.96 11.47
N GLY A 40 -12.40 -7.77 10.53
CA GLY A 40 -12.80 -7.72 9.12
C GLY A 40 -12.14 -6.61 8.31
N LEU A 41 -11.05 -6.03 8.83
CA LEU A 41 -10.25 -5.03 8.14
C LEU A 41 -8.80 -5.49 7.94
N PHE A 42 -8.21 -5.07 6.84
CA PHE A 42 -6.77 -4.94 6.69
C PHE A 42 -6.39 -3.47 6.82
N TRP A 43 -5.23 -3.24 7.43
CA TRP A 43 -4.71 -1.90 7.69
C TRP A 43 -3.52 -1.58 6.80
N GLY A 44 -3.37 -0.31 6.46
CA GLY A 44 -2.25 0.21 5.73
C GLY A 44 -1.81 1.57 6.23
N THR A 45 -0.56 1.91 5.96
CA THR A 45 0.01 3.22 6.27
C THR A 45 0.68 3.75 5.01
N SER A 46 0.32 4.96 4.61
CA SER A 46 0.90 5.64 3.46
C SER A 46 2.39 5.95 3.68
N PRO A 47 3.13 6.39 2.65
CA PRO A 47 4.54 6.78 2.80
C PRO A 47 4.74 7.92 3.80
N TYR A 48 3.67 8.67 4.08
CA TYR A 48 3.64 9.83 4.96
C TYR A 48 2.99 9.57 6.33
N GLY A 49 2.67 8.31 6.65
CA GLY A 49 2.12 7.96 7.95
C GLY A 49 0.60 8.11 8.09
N LEU A 50 -0.13 8.25 6.98
CA LEU A 50 -1.59 8.30 7.01
C LEU A 50 -2.17 6.90 7.02
N ASP A 51 -3.11 6.66 7.94
CA ASP A 51 -3.79 5.38 8.04
C ASP A 51 -4.80 5.17 6.90
N TRP A 52 -4.87 3.93 6.45
CA TRP A 52 -5.84 3.44 5.48
C TRP A 52 -6.34 2.07 5.93
N ALA A 53 -7.57 1.72 5.56
CA ALA A 53 -8.11 0.39 5.78
C ALA A 53 -9.01 -0.04 4.64
N CYS A 54 -9.12 -1.35 4.43
CA CYS A 54 -10.10 -1.95 3.56
C CYS A 54 -10.72 -3.19 4.20
N ASN A 55 -11.86 -3.61 3.66
CA ASN A 55 -12.49 -4.88 4.04
C ASN A 55 -11.53 -6.04 3.71
N SER A 56 -11.37 -7.00 4.63
CA SER A 56 -10.47 -8.16 4.47
C SER A 56 -11.09 -9.36 3.74
N HIS A 57 -12.41 -9.38 3.56
CA HIS A 57 -13.15 -10.55 3.10
C HIS A 57 -13.40 -10.52 1.59
N GLU A 58 -13.81 -9.38 1.04
CA GLU A 58 -14.20 -9.26 -0.37
C GLU A 58 -13.54 -8.06 -1.04
N GLY A 59 -13.00 -8.26 -2.25
CA GLY A 59 -12.43 -7.18 -3.07
C GLY A 59 -11.19 -6.50 -2.49
N TRP A 60 -10.58 -7.09 -1.46
CA TRP A 60 -9.46 -6.48 -0.73
C TRP A 60 -8.21 -6.33 -1.60
N VAL A 61 -7.91 -7.31 -2.46
CA VAL A 61 -6.74 -7.26 -3.36
C VAL A 61 -6.84 -6.08 -4.31
N GLU A 62 -8.00 -5.88 -4.94
CA GLU A 62 -8.23 -4.75 -5.84
C GLU A 62 -8.16 -3.42 -5.09
N SER A 63 -8.70 -3.37 -3.87
CA SER A 63 -8.65 -2.18 -3.00
C SER A 63 -7.21 -1.81 -2.63
N VAL A 64 -6.41 -2.80 -2.22
CA VAL A 64 -4.99 -2.65 -1.94
C VAL A 64 -4.24 -2.21 -3.19
N PHE A 65 -4.46 -2.86 -4.34
CA PHE A 65 -3.78 -2.52 -5.58
C PHE A 65 -4.05 -1.08 -6.02
N LYS A 66 -5.31 -0.63 -5.97
CA LYS A 66 -5.68 0.76 -6.27
C LYS A 66 -5.02 1.75 -5.31
N TRP A 67 -4.99 1.43 -4.02
CA TRP A 67 -4.37 2.28 -3.01
C TRP A 67 -2.84 2.36 -3.16
N LEU A 68 -2.17 1.23 -3.40
CA LEU A 68 -0.73 1.21 -3.68
C LEU A 68 -0.40 1.99 -4.95
N SER A 69 -1.19 1.80 -6.01
CA SER A 69 -1.00 2.49 -7.29
C SER A 69 -1.14 4.01 -7.15
N TYR A 70 -2.05 4.48 -6.28
CA TYR A 70 -2.18 5.91 -6.00
C TYR A 70 -0.90 6.52 -5.43
N TRP A 71 -0.19 5.80 -4.56
CA TRP A 71 1.07 6.26 -3.94
C TRP A 71 2.33 5.93 -4.75
N ASN A 72 2.20 5.35 -5.96
CA ASN A 72 3.33 5.20 -6.87
C ASN A 72 3.66 6.50 -7.61
N ASP A 73 2.69 7.42 -7.70
CA ASP A 73 2.95 8.77 -8.21
C ASP A 73 3.59 9.62 -7.10
N ASP A 74 4.46 10.57 -7.49
CA ASP A 74 5.05 11.52 -6.55
C ASP A 74 3.98 12.49 -6.03
N ARG A 75 3.67 12.38 -4.75
CA ARG A 75 2.61 13.11 -4.06
C ARG A 75 3.15 13.68 -2.76
N ASP A 76 2.61 14.79 -2.29
CA ASP A 76 2.89 15.31 -0.96
C ASP A 76 2.15 14.54 0.14
N GLU A 77 2.39 14.89 1.41
CA GLU A 77 1.71 14.26 2.55
C GLU A 77 0.19 14.43 2.56
N SER A 78 -0.34 15.36 1.77
CA SER A 78 -1.78 15.58 1.59
C SER A 78 -2.38 14.76 0.43
N GLY A 79 -1.54 14.02 -0.32
CA GLY A 79 -1.95 13.24 -1.49
C GLY A 79 -2.04 14.05 -2.79
N VAL A 80 -1.58 15.30 -2.79
CA VAL A 80 -1.56 16.15 -3.98
C VAL A 80 -0.36 15.77 -4.85
N LEU A 81 -0.58 15.60 -6.16
CA LEU A 81 0.51 15.33 -7.10
C LEU A 81 1.53 16.47 -7.06
N ILE A 82 2.79 16.11 -6.87
CA ILE A 82 3.90 17.03 -7.04
C ILE A 82 4.15 17.10 -8.55
N SER A 83 3.58 18.10 -9.20
CA SER A 83 3.93 18.38 -10.59
C SER A 83 5.33 18.98 -10.65
N ASP A 84 6.16 18.47 -11.55
CA ASP A 84 7.47 19.02 -11.95
C ASP A 84 7.37 20.41 -12.64
N GLU A 85 6.37 21.22 -12.31
CA GLU A 85 6.26 22.62 -12.71
C GLU A 85 7.05 23.46 -11.69
N GLY A 86 8.38 23.35 -11.76
CA GLY A 86 9.27 24.18 -10.97
C GLY A 86 9.11 25.67 -11.31
N THR A 87 8.79 26.51 -10.33
CA THR A 87 9.36 27.87 -10.20
C THR A 87 8.93 28.49 -8.87
N PHE A 88 9.89 28.73 -7.97
CA PHE A 88 10.21 30.04 -7.40
C PHE A 88 11.67 30.04 -6.93
#